data_AF-A0A963EQE6-F1
#
_entry.id   AF-A0A963EQE6-F1
#
_cell.length_a   1.000
_cell.length_b   1.000
_cell.length_c   1.000
_cell.angle_alpha   90.00
_cell.angle_beta   90.00
_cell.angle_gamma   90.00
#
_symmetry.space_group_name_H-M   'P 1'
#
loop_
_entity.id
_entity.type
_entity.pdbx_description
1 polymer ?
#
loop_
_entity_poly.entity_id
_entity_poly.type
_entity_poly.pdbx_seq_one_letter_code
_entity_poly.pdbx_strand_id
1 'polypeptide(L)' 'VSQFVSGSDFKLVETMAEKIAGVVIDEFDVPWVQVRVNKPGAIRGARDVGVLIRRSRVKG' A
#
# COMPACT_ATOMS: atom_id res chain seq x y z
N VAL A 1 0.02 15.73 -15.94
CA VAL A 1 -0.15 15.09 -14.61
C VAL A 1 -0.46 13.59 -14.70
N SER A 2 -1.11 13.11 -15.76
CA SER A 2 -1.39 11.69 -16.00
C SER A 2 -0.22 10.82 -16.49
N GLN A 3 0.98 11.37 -16.70
CA GLN A 3 2.12 10.63 -17.27
C GLN A 3 3.23 10.27 -16.27
N PHE A 4 3.17 10.79 -15.03
CA PHE A 4 4.20 10.51 -14.01
C PHE A 4 3.91 9.24 -13.19
N VAL A 5 2.75 8.60 -13.43
CA VAL A 5 2.40 7.27 -12.93
C VAL A 5 2.95 6.17 -13.88
N SER A 6 3.44 6.54 -15.07
CA SER A 6 3.70 5.61 -16.18
C SER A 6 5.14 5.09 -16.29
N GLY A 7 6.04 5.40 -15.36
CA GLY A 7 7.41 4.91 -15.47
C GLY A 7 8.17 4.97 -14.16
N SER A 8 8.54 3.79 -13.67
CA SER A 8 9.76 3.58 -12.89
C SER A 8 9.72 3.97 -11.39
N ASP A 9 10.03 2.97 -10.55
CA ASP A 9 10.37 3.07 -9.12
C ASP A 9 9.26 3.17 -8.03
N PHE A 10 8.03 2.71 -8.28
CA PHE A 10 7.00 2.68 -7.22
C PHE A 10 7.08 1.52 -6.21
N LYS A 11 8.02 0.59 -6.37
CA LYS A 11 8.08 -0.63 -5.52
C LYS A 11 8.15 -0.35 -4.02
N LEU A 12 8.71 0.77 -3.57
CA LEU A 12 8.92 1.00 -2.13
C LEU A 12 7.63 1.08 -1.32
N VAL A 13 6.63 1.84 -1.78
CA VAL A 13 5.41 2.10 -0.99
C VAL A 13 4.46 0.90 -1.02
N GLU A 14 4.33 0.26 -2.18
CA GLU A 14 3.49 -0.93 -2.37
C GLU A 14 4.10 -2.14 -1.65
N THR A 15 5.42 -2.36 -1.79
CA THR A 15 6.11 -3.45 -1.08
C THR A 15 6.10 -3.23 0.43
N MET A 16 6.19 -1.98 0.90
CA MET A 16 6.06 -1.67 2.32
C MET A 16 4.65 -2.01 2.82
N ALA A 17 3.61 -1.58 2.10
CA ALA A 17 2.23 -1.90 2.45
C ALA A 17 1.99 -3.43 2.48
N GLU A 18 2.53 -4.15 1.49
CA GLU A 18 2.46 -5.61 1.37
C GLU A 18 3.10 -6.32 2.58
N LYS A 19 4.32 -5.90 2.97
CA LYS A 19 5.02 -6.48 4.12
C LYS A 19 4.30 -6.22 5.44
N ILE A 20 3.78 -5.00 5.63
CA ILE A 20 3.00 -4.66 6.83
C ILE A 20 1.74 -5.53 6.89
N ALA A 21 1.03 -5.67 5.77
CA ALA A 21 -0.17 -6.51 5.71
C ALA A 21 0.13 -7.99 6.02
N GLY A 22 1.24 -8.51 5.50
CA GLY A 22 1.71 -9.89 5.77
C GLY A 22 2.01 -10.10 7.25
N VAL A 23 2.85 -9.26 7.85
CA VAL A 23 3.19 -9.35 9.28
C VAL A 23 1.94 -9.31 10.15
N VAL A 24 0.99 -8.41 9.88
CA VAL A 24 -0.22 -8.31 10.70
C VAL A 24 -1.14 -9.53 10.55
N ILE A 25 -1.32 -10.06 9.33
CA ILE A 25 -2.13 -11.27 9.12
C ILE A 25 -1.48 -12.49 9.75
N ASP A 26 -0.15 -12.59 9.68
CA ASP A 26 0.59 -13.76 10.16
C ASP A 26 0.76 -13.74 11.69
N GLU A 27 1.03 -12.57 12.30
CA GLU A 27 1.20 -12.46 13.76
C GLU A 27 -0.11 -12.47 14.54
N PHE A 28 -1.18 -11.86 13.99
CA PHE A 28 -2.45 -11.69 14.73
C PHE A 28 -3.56 -12.67 14.30
N ASP A 29 -3.27 -13.58 13.36
CA ASP A 29 -4.21 -14.57 12.84
C ASP A 29 -5.54 -13.97 12.32
N VAL A 30 -5.50 -12.72 11.85
CA VAL A 30 -6.71 -12.01 11.44
C VAL A 30 -7.18 -12.45 10.04
N PRO A 31 -8.50 -12.55 9.82
CA PRO A 31 -9.04 -13.01 8.52
C PRO A 31 -8.70 -12.05 7.38
N TRP A 32 -8.55 -10.76 7.68
CA TRP A 32 -8.18 -9.73 6.73
C TRP A 32 -7.57 -8.50 7.43
N VAL A 33 -6.80 -7.72 6.67
CA VAL A 33 -6.26 -6.42 7.08
C VAL A 33 -6.39 -5.42 5.93
N GLN A 34 -6.56 -4.15 6.26
CA GLN A 34 -6.52 -3.04 5.31
C GLN A 34 -5.40 -2.08 5.71
N VAL A 35 -4.47 -1.84 4.79
CA VAL A 35 -3.31 -0.99 5.01
C VAL A 35 -3.39 0.21 4.09
N ARG A 36 -3.33 1.41 4.67
CA ARG A 36 -3.28 2.69 3.95
C ARG A 36 -1.92 3.33 4.18
N VAL A 37 -1.19 3.58 3.10
CA VAL A 37 0.08 4.31 3.15
C VAL A 37 -0.07 5.58 2.33
N ASN A 38 -0.01 6.73 2.99
CA ASN A 38 -0.06 8.04 2.35
C ASN A 38 1.35 8.62 2.27
N LYS A 39 1.70 9.21 1.13
CA LYS A 39 2.92 9.98 0.93
C LYS A 39 2.54 11.45 0.71
N PRO A 40 2.28 12.20 1.80
CA PRO A 40 1.87 13.59 1.70
C PRO A 40 2.96 14.41 0.98
N GLY A 41 2.54 15.24 0.03
CA GLY A 41 3.44 16.14 -0.70
C GLY A 41 4.25 15.52 -1.85
N ALA A 42 4.03 14.26 -2.22
CA ALA A 42 4.78 13.65 -3.33
C ALA A 42 4.45 14.27 -4.71
N ILE A 43 3.30 14.95 -4.85
CA ILE A 43 2.93 15.69 -6.05
C ILE A 43 2.58 17.14 -5.67
N ARG A 44 3.31 18.12 -6.21
CA ARG A 44 2.97 19.54 -6.10
C ARG A 44 1.62 19.77 -6.78
N GLY A 45 0.55 19.93 -5.99
CA GLY A 45 -0.83 20.16 -6.45
C GLY A 45 -1.83 19.07 -6.07
N ALA A 46 -1.40 17.91 -5.57
CA ALA A 46 -2.31 16.91 -5.00
C ALA A 46 -2.33 17.06 -3.46
N ARG A 47 -3.52 17.05 -2.85
CA ARG A 47 -3.66 17.17 -1.39
C ARG A 47 -3.04 15.97 -0.66
N ASP A 48 -3.13 14.78 -1.24
CA ASP A 48 -2.56 13.54 -0.71
C ASP A 48 -2.44 12.52 -1.85
N VAL A 49 -1.40 11.69 -1.83
CA VAL A 49 -1.25 10.55 -2.74
C VAL A 49 -0.74 9.36 -1.95
N GLY A 50 -1.32 8.19 -2.18
CA GLY A 50 -1.03 7.00 -1.38
C GLY A 50 -1.61 5.74 -2.00
N VAL A 51 -1.35 4.62 -1.33
CA VAL A 51 -1.90 3.30 -1.68
C VAL A 51 -2.81 2.82 -0.56
N LEU A 52 -3.91 2.19 -0.94
CA LEU A 52 -4.79 1.47 -0.04
C LEU A 52 -4.85 0.02 -0.53
N ILE A 53 -4.35 -0.90 0.28
CA ILE A 53 -4.42 -2.33 -0.03
C ILE A 53 -5.28 -3.05 1.00
N ARG A 54 -5.94 -4.11 0.55
CA ARG A 54 -6.62 -5.08 1.41
C ARG A 54 -6.00 -6.44 1.16
N ARG A 55 -5.69 -7.15 2.24
CA ARG A 55 -5.23 -8.54 2.21
C ARG A 55 -6.12 -9.38 3.09
N SER A 56 -6.34 -10.60 2.65
CA SER A 56 -7.09 -11.62 3.37
C SER A 56 -6.30 -12.90 3.33
N ARG A 57 -6.43 -13.73 4.37
CA ARG A 57 -5.87 -15.07 4.32
C ARG A 57 -6.62 -15.86 3.25
N VAL A 58 -5.90 -16.43 2.29
CA VAL A 58 -6.49 -17.40 1.35
C VAL A 58 -6.82 -18.62 2.20
N LYS A 59 -8.10 -18.89 2.42
CA LYS A 59 -8.52 -20.13 3.08
C LYS A 59 -8.03 -21.29 2.22
N GLY A 60 -7.06 -22.04 2.75
CA GLY A 60 -6.76 -23.40 2.30
C GLY A 60 -7.91 -24.33 2.68
#